data_AF-A0A0C9X5Z9-F1
#
_entry.id   AF-A0A0C9X5Z9-F1
#
_cell.length_a   1.000
_cell.length_b   1.000
_cell.length_c   1.000
_cell.angle_alpha   90.00
_cell.angle_beta   90.00
_cell.angle_gamma   90.00
#
_symmetry.space_group_name_H-M   'P 1'
#
loop_
_entity.id
_entity.type
_entity.pdbx_description
1 polymer ?
#
loop_
_entity_poly.entity_id
_entity_poly.type
_entity_poly.pdbx_seq_one_letter_code
_entity_poly.pdbx_strand_id
1 'polypeptide(L)'
;MSDSSEEIFANILKPGSFLHPTFLAILDAIFLLLFLLFIALAFVTSGNFHIFALMAIELGLWASVKWFVEEYKKIKTEEAGQNDQRKEE
;
A
#
# COMPACT_ATOMS: atom_id res chain seq x y z
N MET A 1 0.18 -18.88 21.27
CA MET A 1 -0.51 -17.68 20.73
C MET A 1 0.45 -17.01 19.73
N SER A 2 0.85 -17.73 18.67
CA SER A 2 1.89 -17.27 17.73
C SER A 2 1.63 -17.62 16.26
N ASP A 3 0.56 -18.36 15.95
CA ASP A 3 0.25 -18.83 14.58
C ASP A 3 -0.14 -17.70 13.60
N SER A 4 -0.87 -16.68 14.07
CA SER A 4 -1.48 -15.69 13.18
C SER A 4 -0.48 -14.80 12.44
N SER A 5 0.67 -14.49 13.05
CA SER A 5 1.70 -13.67 12.42
C SER A 5 2.42 -14.43 11.30
N GLU A 6 2.64 -15.73 11.49
CA GLU A 6 3.29 -16.62 10.52
C GLU A 6 2.37 -16.89 9.34
N GLU A 7 1.05 -17.03 9.56
CA GLU A 7 0.06 -17.11 8.48
C GLU A 7 -0.06 -15.81 7.68
N ILE A 8 0.03 -14.65 8.32
CA ILE A 8 0.06 -13.34 7.63
C ILE A 8 1.34 -13.20 6.81
N PHE A 9 2.49 -13.62 7.34
CA PHE A 9 3.76 -13.61 6.62
C PHE A 9 3.75 -14.59 5.43
N ALA A 10 3.23 -15.81 5.64
CA ALA A 10 3.09 -16.82 4.61
C ALA A 10 2.08 -16.42 3.52
N ASN A 11 0.98 -15.74 3.89
CA ASN A 11 0.02 -15.19 2.92
C ASN A 11 0.59 -13.97 2.19
N ILE A 12 1.36 -13.08 2.85
CA ILE A 12 2.04 -11.94 2.20
C ILE A 12 3.08 -12.42 1.18
N LEU A 13 3.78 -13.52 1.47
CA LEU A 13 4.77 -14.13 0.57
C LEU A 13 4.15 -15.00 -0.53
N LYS A 14 2.84 -15.30 -0.44
CA LYS A 14 2.14 -16.04 -1.49
C LYS A 14 1.91 -15.11 -2.70
N PRO A 15 2.42 -15.47 -3.90
CA PRO A 15 2.27 -14.63 -5.07
C PRO A 15 0.78 -14.42 -5.37
N GLY A 16 0.32 -13.17 -5.35
CA GLY A 16 -1.07 -12.77 -5.59
C GLY A 16 -1.85 -12.24 -4.37
N SER A 17 -1.30 -12.33 -3.15
CA SER A 17 -1.99 -11.83 -1.94
C SER A 17 -2.04 -10.29 -1.84
N PHE A 18 -1.15 -9.60 -2.57
CA PHE A 18 -1.20 -8.16 -2.79
C PHE A 18 -2.44 -7.67 -3.57
N LEU A 19 -3.21 -8.59 -4.16
CA LEU A 19 -4.35 -8.26 -5.01
C LEU A 19 -5.67 -8.09 -4.25
N HIS A 20 -5.72 -8.37 -2.95
CA HIS A 20 -6.94 -8.18 -2.18
C HIS A 20 -7.16 -6.71 -1.81
N PRO A 21 -8.35 -6.13 -2.07
CA PRO A 21 -8.66 -4.72 -1.75
C PRO A 21 -8.50 -4.41 -0.25
N THR A 22 -8.53 -5.43 0.60
CA THR A 22 -8.26 -5.33 2.04
C THR A 22 -6.83 -4.88 2.34
N PHE A 23 -5.84 -5.31 1.56
CA PHE A 23 -4.44 -4.91 1.77
C PHE A 23 -4.25 -3.41 1.57
N LEU A 24 -4.86 -2.86 0.52
CA LEU A 24 -4.88 -1.43 0.25
C LEU A 24 -5.53 -0.64 1.38
N ALA A 25 -6.64 -1.12 1.93
CA ALA A 25 -7.33 -0.47 3.05
C ALA A 25 -6.48 -0.51 4.34
N ILE A 26 -5.79 -1.62 4.62
CA ILE A 26 -4.87 -1.73 5.76
C ILE A 26 -3.70 -0.77 5.58
N LEU A 27 -3.12 -0.69 4.39
CA LEU A 27 -2.00 0.19 4.12
C LEU A 27 -2.38 1.66 4.23
N ASP A 28 -3.55 2.05 3.71
CA ASP A 28 -4.12 3.39 3.88
C ASP A 28 -4.32 3.72 5.38
N ALA A 29 -4.79 2.77 6.18
CA ALA A 29 -4.91 2.93 7.63
C ALA A 29 -3.56 3.10 8.33
N ILE A 30 -2.52 2.38 7.90
CA ILE A 30 -1.15 2.53 8.44
C ILE A 30 -0.58 3.90 8.09
N PHE A 31 -0.73 4.37 6.84
CA PHE A 31 -0.32 5.72 6.47
C PHE A 31 -1.10 6.77 7.26
N LEU A 32 -2.42 6.64 7.39
CA LEU A 32 -3.20 7.58 8.19
C LEU A 32 -2.74 7.62 9.66
N LEU A 33 -2.45 6.46 10.26
CA LEU A 33 -1.91 6.38 11.62
C LEU A 33 -0.54 7.08 11.72
N LEU A 34 0.34 6.88 10.72
CA LEU A 34 1.65 7.51 10.66
C LEU A 34 1.53 9.03 10.53
N PHE A 35 0.65 9.52 9.67
CA PHE A 35 0.38 10.95 9.51
C PHE A 35 -0.09 11.58 10.82
N LEU A 36 -1.01 10.89 11.52
CA LEU A 36 -1.52 11.32 12.82
C LEU A 36 -0.39 11.37 13.86
N LEU A 37 0.53 10.41 13.82
CA LEU A 37 1.73 10.38 14.65
C LEU A 37 2.65 11.58 14.34
N PHE A 38 2.89 11.90 13.06
CA PHE A 38 3.65 13.09 12.69
C PHE A 38 2.97 14.39 13.12
N ILE A 39 1.64 14.50 13.04
CA ILE A 39 0.90 15.63 13.61
C ILE A 39 1.15 15.73 15.12
N ALA A 40 1.01 14.62 15.85
CA ALA A 40 1.23 14.61 17.30
C ALA A 40 2.66 15.03 17.66
N LEU A 41 3.67 14.52 16.95
CA LEU A 41 5.06 14.92 17.14
C LEU A 41 5.32 16.38 16.71
N ALA A 42 4.63 16.90 15.69
CA ALA A 42 4.74 18.30 15.27
C ALA A 42 4.32 19.25 16.41
N PHE A 43 3.24 18.90 17.13
CA PHE A 43 2.79 19.63 18.32
C PHE A 43 3.77 19.51 19.49
N VAL A 44 4.27 18.31 19.78
CA VAL A 44 5.19 18.08 20.91
C VAL A 44 6.55 18.76 20.68
N THR A 45 7.05 18.76 19.44
CA THR A 45 8.39 19.25 19.10
C THR A 45 8.41 20.76 18.76
N SER A 46 7.31 21.49 18.99
CA SER A 46 7.21 22.94 18.75
C SER A 46 7.53 23.34 17.29
N GLY A 47 7.09 22.55 16.30
CA GLY A 47 7.13 22.94 14.89
C GLY A 47 8.50 22.90 14.22
N ASN A 48 9.33 21.89 14.50
CA ASN A 48 10.59 21.69 13.78
C ASN A 48 10.33 21.39 12.29
N PHE A 49 10.97 22.15 11.39
CA PHE A 49 10.88 22.00 9.92
C PHE A 49 11.13 20.55 9.45
N HIS A 50 11.93 19.79 10.20
CA HIS A 50 12.16 18.37 9.93
C HIS A 50 10.87 17.55 9.83
N ILE A 51 9.86 17.84 10.67
CA ILE A 51 8.60 17.09 10.69
C ILE A 51 7.73 17.40 9.47
N PHE A 52 7.82 18.62 8.94
CA PHE A 52 7.19 18.96 7.66
C PHE A 52 7.79 18.19 6.48
N ALA A 53 9.10 17.99 6.47
CA ALA A 53 9.75 17.17 5.46
C ALA A 53 9.31 15.69 5.55
N LEU A 54 9.17 15.15 6.76
CA LEU A 54 8.70 13.79 6.98
C LEU A 54 7.24 13.59 6.51
N MET A 55 6.34 14.55 6.79
CA MET A 55 4.97 14.53 6.27
C MET A 55 4.92 14.59 4.74
N ALA A 56 5.77 15.40 4.10
CA ALA A 56 5.82 15.48 2.64
C ALA A 56 6.30 14.16 2.00
N ILE A 57 7.33 13.53 2.59
CA ILE A 57 7.85 12.23 2.14
C ILE A 57 6.78 11.15 2.29
N GLU A 58 6.06 11.14 3.41
CA GLU A 58 4.94 10.22 3.63
C GLU A 58 3.85 10.36 2.56
N LEU A 59 3.41 11.58 2.25
CA LEU A 59 2.41 11.81 1.21
C LEU A 59 2.91 11.35 -0.17
N GLY A 60 4.20 11.57 -0.46
CA GLY A 60 4.84 11.06 -1.67
C GLY A 60 4.86 9.53 -1.72
N LEU A 61 5.11 8.89 -0.58
CA LEU A 61 5.08 7.43 -0.46
C LEU A 61 3.66 6.87 -0.62
N TRP A 62 2.65 7.49 -0.01
CA TRP A 62 1.24 7.14 -0.19
C TRP A 62 0.79 7.25 -1.65
N ALA A 63 1.15 8.35 -2.32
CA ALA A 63 0.87 8.54 -3.74
C ALA A 63 1.55 7.49 -4.62
N SER A 64 2.83 7.18 -4.34
CA SER A 64 3.61 6.16 -5.06
C SER A 64 2.94 4.79 -4.98
N VAL A 65 2.46 4.38 -3.79
CA VAL A 65 1.77 3.09 -3.64
C VAL A 65 0.42 3.06 -4.37
N LYS A 66 -0.37 4.14 -4.28
CA LYS A 66 -1.65 4.21 -5.01
C LYS A 66 -1.45 4.09 -6.52
N TRP A 67 -0.45 4.80 -7.05
CA TRP A 67 -0.09 4.72 -8.45
C TRP A 67 0.40 3.31 -8.84
N PHE A 68 1.29 2.72 -8.04
CA PHE A 68 1.81 1.36 -8.26
C PHE A 68 0.70 0.31 -8.35
N VAL A 69 -0.31 0.40 -7.48
CA VAL A 69 -1.43 -0.56 -7.49
C VAL A 69 -2.32 -0.37 -8.71
N GLU A 70 -2.60 0.87 -9.10
CA GLU A 70 -3.39 1.14 -10.30
C GLU A 70 -2.70 0.59 -11.55
N GLU A 71 -1.38 0.79 -11.65
CA GLU A 71 -0.56 0.25 -12.72
C GLU A 71 -0.56 -1.29 -12.71
N TYR A 72 -0.42 -1.91 -11.53
CA TYR A 72 -0.47 -3.35 -11.38
C TYR A 72 -1.82 -3.95 -11.81
N LYS A 73 -2.94 -3.26 -11.52
CA LYS A 73 -4.28 -3.67 -11.97
C LYS A 73 -4.44 -3.61 -13.50
N LYS A 74 -3.82 -2.63 -14.15
CA LYS A 74 -3.83 -2.51 -15.63
C LYS A 74 -3.12 -3.70 -16.26
N ILE A 75 -1.90 -3.99 -15.80
CA ILE A 75 -1.09 -5.12 -16.31
C ILE A 75 -1.86 -6.44 -16.16
N LYS A 76 -2.46 -6.71 -14.98
CA LYS A 76 -3.24 -7.95 -14.76
C LYS A 76 -4.49 -8.04 -15.63
N THR A 77 -5.14 -6.91 -15.93
CA THR A 77 -6.34 -6.87 -16.78
C THR A 77 -5.98 -7.10 -18.24
N GLU A 78 -4.85 -6.57 -18.69
CA GLU A 78 -4.32 -6.80 -20.04
C GLU A 78 -3.95 -8.28 -20.27
N GLU A 79 -3.33 -8.94 -19.28
CA GLU A 79 -3.06 -10.38 -19.34
C GLU A 79 -4.33 -11.24 -19.41
N ALA A 80 -5.41 -10.83 -18.72
CA ALA A 80 -6.69 -11.54 -18.75
C ALA A 80 -7.43 -11.37 -20.09
N GLY A 81 -7.32 -10.22 -20.75
CA GLY A 81 -7.92 -9.97 -22.07
C GLY A 81 -7.23 -10.72 -23.22
N GLN A 82 -5.92 -11.01 -23.10
CA GLN A 82 -5.15 -11.68 -24.14
C GLN A 82 -5.43 -13.20 -24.22
N ASN A 83 -5.89 -13.81 -23.13
CA ASN A 83 -6.18 -15.25 -23.08
C ASN A 83 -7.55 -15.62 -23.70
N ASP A 84 -8.42 -14.63 -23.90
CA ASP A 84 -9.73 -14.79 -24.56
C ASP A 84 -9.58 -14.76 -26.09
N GLN A 85 -8.70 -13.91 -26.62
CA GLN A 85 -8.48 -13.78 -28.07
C GLN A 85 -7.74 -14.96 -28.72
N ARG A 86 -7.02 -15.78 -27.94
CA ARG A 86 -6.36 -17.00 -28.46
C ARG A 86 -7.29 -18.23 -28.51
N LYS A 87 -8.55 -18.11 -28.07
CA LYS A 87 -9.55 -19.19 -28.17
C LYS A 87 -10.48 -19.04 -29.39
N GLU A 88 -10.42 -17.90 -30.08
CA GLU A 88 -11.24 -17.61 -31.26
C GLU A 88 -10.47 -17.71 -32.60
N GLU A 89 -9.16 -17.95 -32.55
CA GLU A 89 -8.31 -18.32 -33.71
C GLU A 89 -8.00 -19.83 -33.72
#